data_AF-P13401-F1
#
_entry.id   AF-P13401-F1
#
_cell.length_a   1.000
_cell.length_b   1.000
_cell.length_c   1.000
_cell.angle_alpha   90.00
_cell.angle_beta   90.00
_cell.angle_gamma   90.00
#
_symmetry.space_group_name_H-M   'P 1'
#
loop_
_entity.id
_entity.type
_entity.pdbx_description
1 polymer ?
#
loop_
_entity_poly.entity_id
_entity_poly.type
_entity_poly.pdbx_seq_one_letter_code
_entity_poly.pdbx_strand_id
1 'polypeptide(L)'
;MNMSYLFFFFFIQLVLKYINSKVTENTICKDGFLIQMSNHFECNCNPGFVLTSESTCENKVECNANSLDKRCGDFSKCAYKDLQQKELTCKCIDGYDLEESICVPNECKNFRCESGKCVLDPKQEAKIPMCSCFIGIVPSKENNNTCTIEGQTECTLKCTKENETCKKTSGIYKCDCKDGYTFDKEENACISFSLFNILNLSIIFIISLIYFYII
;
A
#
# COMPACT_ATOMS: atom_id res chain seq x y z
N MET A 1 -45.64 2.06 3.10
CA MET A 1 -44.49 2.83 2.56
C MET A 1 -43.38 2.77 3.60
N ASN A 2 -42.14 2.37 3.24
CA ASN A 2 -40.90 2.38 4.07
C ASN A 2 -40.12 1.07 4.23
N MET A 3 -40.57 -0.11 3.76
CA MET A 3 -39.69 -1.30 3.83
C MET A 3 -38.47 -1.21 2.89
N SER A 4 -38.63 -0.66 1.68
CA SER A 4 -37.52 -0.50 0.72
C SER A 4 -36.44 0.49 1.20
N TYR A 5 -36.84 1.56 1.89
CA TYR A 5 -35.89 2.54 2.43
C TYR A 5 -35.03 1.95 3.56
N LEU A 6 -35.61 1.12 4.44
CA LEU A 6 -34.86 0.46 5.53
C LEU A 6 -33.72 -0.41 4.99
N PHE A 7 -33.97 -1.24 3.98
CA PHE A 7 -32.92 -2.03 3.35
C PHE A 7 -31.82 -1.15 2.75
N PHE A 8 -32.20 -0.06 2.05
CA PHE A 8 -31.24 0.87 1.46
C PHE A 8 -30.34 1.53 2.52
N PHE A 9 -30.91 1.97 3.64
CA PHE A 9 -30.12 2.49 4.77
C PHE A 9 -29.18 1.43 5.34
N PHE A 10 -29.62 0.18 5.51
CA PHE A 10 -28.75 -0.91 5.96
C PHE A 10 -27.59 -1.16 4.98
N PHE A 11 -27.85 -1.17 3.67
CA PHE A 11 -26.78 -1.32 2.67
C PHE A 11 -25.80 -0.14 2.70
N ILE A 12 -26.28 1.10 2.84
CA ILE A 12 -25.40 2.28 3.00
C ILE A 12 -24.52 2.13 4.24
N GLN A 13 -25.09 1.73 5.38
CA GLN A 13 -24.32 1.54 6.62
C GLN A 13 -23.26 0.43 6.48
N LEU A 14 -23.59 -0.67 5.79
CA LEU A 14 -22.63 -1.73 5.49
C LEU A 14 -21.51 -1.25 4.56
N VAL A 15 -21.84 -0.47 3.53
CA VAL A 15 -20.85 0.12 2.62
C VAL A 15 -19.94 1.12 3.36
N LEU A 16 -20.50 1.99 4.22
CA LEU A 16 -19.72 2.93 5.02
C LEU A 16 -18.80 2.20 6.01
N LYS A 17 -19.27 1.13 6.65
CA LYS A 17 -18.43 0.28 7.51
C LYS A 17 -17.34 -0.42 6.72
N TYR A 18 -17.64 -0.87 5.50
CA TYR A 18 -16.66 -1.52 4.63
C TYR A 18 -15.58 -0.53 4.16
N ILE A 19 -15.96 0.71 3.80
CA ILE A 19 -15.02 1.76 3.42
C ILE A 19 -14.12 2.16 4.59
N ASN A 20 -14.68 2.22 5.80
CA ASN A 20 -13.93 2.49 7.04
C ASN A 20 -13.35 1.22 7.66
N SER A 21 -13.35 0.08 6.94
CA SER A 21 -12.80 -1.16 7.47
C SER A 21 -11.29 -1.04 7.52
N LYS A 22 -10.75 -1.39 8.68
CA LYS A 22 -9.32 -1.49 8.93
C LYS A 22 -8.69 -2.50 7.97
N VAL A 23 -7.44 -2.25 7.59
CA VAL A 23 -6.70 -3.14 6.68
C VAL A 23 -6.43 -4.49 7.34
N THR A 24 -6.69 -5.57 6.60
CA THR A 24 -6.49 -6.96 7.00
C THR A 24 -5.77 -7.72 5.88
N GLU A 25 -5.40 -8.98 6.12
CA GLU A 25 -4.85 -9.90 5.11
C GLU A 25 -5.74 -10.09 3.85
N ASN A 26 -7.02 -9.73 3.93
CA ASN A 26 -7.99 -9.85 2.83
C ASN A 26 -8.28 -8.50 2.16
N THR A 27 -7.65 -7.42 2.60
CA THR A 27 -7.93 -6.08 2.06
C THR A 27 -7.40 -5.97 0.64
N ILE A 28 -8.26 -5.49 -0.26
CA ILE A 28 -7.90 -5.15 -1.63
C ILE A 28 -7.45 -3.69 -1.66
N CYS A 29 -6.17 -3.47 -1.94
CA CYS A 29 -5.59 -2.14 -2.09
C CYS A 29 -5.88 -1.60 -3.50
N LYS A 30 -6.82 -0.67 -3.63
CA LYS A 30 -7.12 -0.05 -4.93
C LYS A 30 -5.91 0.80 -5.37
N ASP A 31 -5.41 0.54 -6.58
CA ASP A 31 -4.23 1.19 -7.17
C ASP A 31 -2.95 1.07 -6.31
N GLY A 32 -2.83 -0.03 -5.56
CA GLY A 32 -1.68 -0.37 -4.73
C GLY A 32 -1.59 -1.87 -4.46
N PHE A 33 -0.85 -2.25 -3.43
CA PHE A 33 -0.66 -3.63 -3.00
C PHE A 33 -0.59 -3.73 -1.48
N LEU A 34 -1.00 -4.87 -0.96
CA LEU A 34 -1.01 -5.13 0.49
C LEU A 34 0.40 -5.49 0.96
N ILE A 35 0.83 -4.88 2.05
CA ILE A 35 2.07 -5.19 2.74
C ILE A 35 1.79 -5.58 4.19
N GLN A 36 2.72 -6.32 4.78
CA GLN A 36 2.66 -6.74 6.18
C GLN A 36 3.93 -6.28 6.92
N MET A 37 3.72 -5.70 8.10
CA MET A 37 4.74 -5.42 9.11
C MET A 37 4.51 -6.33 10.33
N SER A 38 5.25 -6.13 11.43
CA SER A 38 5.14 -7.01 12.61
C SER A 38 3.73 -7.08 13.22
N ASN A 39 3.00 -5.96 13.24
CA ASN A 39 1.74 -5.82 14.00
C ASN A 39 0.54 -5.32 13.19
N HIS A 40 0.72 -4.94 11.92
CA HIS A 40 -0.38 -4.50 11.06
C HIS A 40 -0.15 -4.83 9.59
N PHE A 41 -1.24 -4.76 8.83
CA PHE A 41 -1.24 -4.69 7.39
C PHE A 41 -1.49 -3.26 6.96
N GLU A 42 -0.96 -2.88 5.81
CA GLU A 42 -1.31 -1.63 5.16
C GLU A 42 -1.20 -1.73 3.65
N CYS A 43 -1.85 -0.79 2.97
CA CYS A 43 -1.71 -0.65 1.53
C CYS A 43 -0.53 0.26 1.21
N ASN A 44 0.34 -0.20 0.31
CA ASN A 44 1.36 0.62 -0.31
C ASN A 44 0.95 0.94 -1.74
N CYS A 45 1.07 2.20 -2.15
CA CYS A 45 0.58 2.65 -3.44
C CYS A 45 1.53 2.32 -4.59
N ASN A 46 0.98 2.14 -5.80
CA ASN A 46 1.79 2.05 -7.00
C ASN A 46 2.55 3.36 -7.25
N PRO A 47 3.71 3.34 -7.96
CA PRO A 47 4.45 4.56 -8.27
C PRO A 47 3.57 5.63 -8.92
N GLY A 48 3.60 6.85 -8.36
CA GLY A 48 2.78 7.98 -8.81
C GLY A 48 1.43 8.13 -8.11
N PHE A 49 1.05 7.18 -7.25
CA PHE A 49 -0.17 7.22 -6.45
C PHE A 49 0.12 7.52 -4.97
N VAL A 50 -0.90 7.97 -4.26
CA VAL A 50 -0.87 8.32 -2.83
C VAL A 50 -2.13 7.84 -2.12
N LEU A 51 -2.02 7.51 -0.83
CA LEU A 51 -3.13 7.02 -0.01
C LEU A 51 -4.15 8.14 0.24
N THR A 52 -5.43 7.88 -0.05
CA THR A 52 -6.55 8.76 0.28
C THR A 52 -7.40 8.24 1.43
N SER A 53 -7.30 6.93 1.67
CA SER A 53 -7.80 6.18 2.80
C SER A 53 -6.86 4.98 3.01
N GLU A 54 -7.06 4.19 4.06
CA GLU A 54 -6.17 3.06 4.37
C GLU A 54 -6.09 1.99 3.26
N SER A 55 -7.07 1.94 2.35
CA SER A 55 -7.16 0.94 1.28
C SER A 55 -7.24 1.50 -0.15
N THR A 56 -7.23 2.82 -0.31
CA THR A 56 -7.40 3.46 -1.62
C THR A 56 -6.25 4.39 -1.93
N CYS A 57 -5.63 4.15 -3.07
CA CYS A 57 -4.65 5.03 -3.68
C CYS A 57 -5.29 5.82 -4.83
N GLU A 58 -4.89 7.08 -4.99
CA GLU A 58 -5.26 7.93 -6.13
C GLU A 58 -4.03 8.62 -6.70
N ASN A 59 -4.11 9.12 -7.93
CA ASN A 59 -3.00 9.83 -8.57
C ASN A 59 -2.54 11.03 -7.73
N LYS A 60 -1.23 11.11 -7.49
CA LYS A 60 -0.60 12.26 -6.86
C LYS A 60 -0.61 13.44 -7.83
N VAL A 61 -1.06 14.60 -7.38
CA VAL A 61 -0.98 15.86 -8.12
C VAL A 61 -0.12 16.89 -7.40
N GLU A 62 0.49 17.77 -8.17
CA GLU A 62 1.13 18.97 -7.65
C GLU A 62 0.09 20.06 -7.38
N CYS A 63 0.26 20.80 -6.29
CA CYS A 63 -0.72 21.81 -5.89
C CYS A 63 -0.58 23.09 -6.73
N ASN A 64 -1.63 23.41 -7.49
CA ASN A 64 -1.75 24.60 -8.35
C ASN A 64 -3.22 25.08 -8.40
N ALA A 65 -3.50 26.17 -9.10
CA ALA A 65 -4.84 26.79 -9.15
C ALA A 65 -6.00 25.82 -9.51
N ASN A 66 -5.73 24.71 -10.21
CA ASN A 66 -6.73 23.73 -10.66
C ASN A 66 -6.72 22.43 -9.84
N SER A 67 -6.03 22.42 -8.70
CA SER A 67 -5.83 21.21 -7.90
C SER A 67 -6.52 21.27 -6.54
N LEU A 68 -7.35 22.26 -6.26
CA LEU A 68 -8.08 22.35 -4.99
C LEU A 68 -8.79 21.01 -4.69
N ASP A 69 -8.61 20.52 -3.46
CA ASP A 69 -9.10 19.23 -2.95
C ASP A 69 -8.55 17.96 -3.61
N LYS A 70 -7.63 18.07 -4.59
CA LYS A 70 -6.93 16.91 -5.16
C LYS A 70 -5.82 16.40 -4.26
N ARG A 71 -5.43 15.14 -4.45
CA ARG A 71 -4.49 14.40 -3.58
C ARG A 71 -3.04 14.70 -3.92
N CYS A 72 -2.25 15.08 -2.93
CA CYS A 72 -0.88 15.57 -3.15
C CYS A 72 0.18 14.81 -2.35
N GLY A 73 -0.25 13.89 -1.49
CA GLY A 73 0.58 13.05 -0.64
C GLY A 73 -0.30 12.03 0.08
N ASP A 74 0.31 11.10 0.79
CA ASP A 74 -0.44 10.15 1.61
C ASP A 74 -1.23 10.91 2.67
N PHE A 75 -2.53 10.60 2.77
CA PHE A 75 -3.49 11.24 3.65
C PHE A 75 -3.46 12.77 3.59
N SER A 76 -3.22 13.35 2.41
CA SER A 76 -3.17 14.80 2.21
C SER A 76 -3.81 15.25 0.91
N LYS A 77 -4.29 16.50 0.92
CA LYS A 77 -4.93 17.16 -0.22
C LYS A 77 -4.47 18.61 -0.36
N CYS A 78 -4.57 19.14 -1.58
CA CYS A 78 -4.27 20.54 -1.84
C CYS A 78 -5.35 21.42 -1.22
N ALA A 79 -4.93 22.31 -0.32
CA ALA A 79 -5.78 23.27 0.35
C ALA A 79 -5.06 24.61 0.49
N TYR A 80 -5.82 25.70 0.56
CA TYR A 80 -5.22 27.02 0.69
C TYR A 80 -4.39 27.11 1.97
N LYS A 81 -3.18 27.65 1.85
CA LYS A 81 -2.25 27.84 2.96
C LYS A 81 -2.85 28.70 4.06
N ASP A 82 -3.51 29.79 3.66
CA ASP A 82 -4.13 30.79 4.52
C ASP A 82 -5.57 31.11 4.09
N LEU A 83 -6.24 31.93 4.89
CA LEU A 83 -7.59 32.43 4.62
C LEU A 83 -7.64 33.42 3.45
N GLN A 84 -6.49 33.94 3.00
CA GLN A 84 -6.42 34.85 1.84
C GLN A 84 -6.53 34.10 0.51
N GLN A 85 -6.49 32.76 0.52
CA GLN A 85 -6.68 31.89 -0.64
C GLN A 85 -5.69 32.16 -1.78
N LYS A 86 -4.47 32.59 -1.47
CA LYS A 86 -3.47 32.97 -2.46
C LYS A 86 -2.65 31.79 -2.98
N GLU A 87 -2.32 30.86 -2.10
CA GLU A 87 -1.36 29.79 -2.37
C GLU A 87 -1.96 28.44 -1.93
N LEU A 88 -1.96 27.46 -2.82
CA LEU A 88 -2.35 26.08 -2.51
C LEU A 88 -1.12 25.31 -2.03
N THR A 89 -1.27 24.60 -0.91
CA THR A 89 -0.23 23.74 -0.35
C THR A 89 -0.81 22.36 -0.02
N CYS A 90 0.05 21.37 0.12
CA CYS A 90 -0.37 20.02 0.46
C CYS A 90 -0.57 19.93 1.98
N LYS A 91 -1.83 19.75 2.42
CA LYS A 91 -2.19 19.64 3.83
C LYS A 91 -2.76 18.27 4.14
N CYS A 92 -2.44 17.76 5.33
CA CYS A 92 -3.06 16.52 5.83
C CYS A 92 -4.58 16.65 5.88
N ILE A 93 -5.28 15.56 5.62
CA ILE A 93 -6.73 15.48 5.75
C ILE A 93 -7.14 15.42 7.23
N ASP A 94 -8.41 15.62 7.52
CA ASP A 94 -8.93 15.55 8.88
C ASP A 94 -8.60 14.21 9.55
N GLY A 95 -8.12 14.27 10.79
CA GLY A 95 -7.67 13.11 11.56
C GLY A 95 -6.19 12.79 11.41
N TYR A 96 -5.47 13.53 10.56
CA TYR A 96 -4.02 13.39 10.37
C TYR A 96 -3.30 14.71 10.63
N ASP A 97 -2.12 14.60 11.21
CA ASP A 97 -1.20 15.70 11.49
C ASP A 97 0.10 15.49 10.73
N LEU A 98 0.74 16.61 10.34
CA LEU A 98 2.03 16.57 9.67
C LEU A 98 3.13 16.29 10.72
N GLU A 99 3.82 15.17 10.56
CA GLU A 99 5.00 14.79 11.34
C GLU A 99 6.18 14.70 10.37
N GLU A 100 7.16 15.59 10.54
CA GLU A 100 8.31 15.77 9.63
C GLU A 100 7.88 16.14 8.19
N SER A 101 7.57 15.14 7.37
CA SER A 101 7.12 15.31 5.98
C SER A 101 5.98 14.35 5.59
N ILE A 102 5.40 13.65 6.56
CA ILE A 102 4.38 12.60 6.34
C ILE A 102 3.16 12.91 7.21
N CYS A 103 1.97 12.69 6.66
CA CYS A 103 0.74 12.79 7.43
C CYS A 103 0.53 11.50 8.23
N VAL A 104 0.53 11.61 9.56
CA VAL A 104 0.31 10.51 10.49
C VAL A 104 -1.01 10.71 11.23
N PRO A 105 -1.68 9.65 11.72
CA PRO A 105 -2.85 9.81 12.58
C PRO A 105 -2.55 10.75 13.75
N ASN A 106 -3.51 11.60 14.15
CA ASN A 106 -3.31 12.58 15.21
C ASN A 106 -2.77 11.97 16.52
N GLU A 107 -3.20 10.76 16.86
CA GLU A 107 -2.77 10.02 18.05
C GLU A 107 -1.32 9.51 17.95
N CYS A 108 -0.78 9.42 16.74
CA CYS A 108 0.62 9.08 16.47
C CYS A 108 1.56 10.29 16.48
N LYS A 109 1.04 11.51 16.68
CA LYS A 109 1.86 12.71 16.74
C LYS A 109 2.84 12.64 17.91
N ASN A 110 4.12 12.90 17.64
CA ASN A 110 5.24 12.73 18.57
C ASN A 110 5.45 11.30 19.10
N PHE A 111 4.76 10.29 18.54
CA PHE A 111 4.96 8.89 18.91
C PHE A 111 6.14 8.31 18.12
N ARG A 112 7.14 7.78 18.82
CA ARG A 112 8.39 7.29 18.20
C ARG A 112 8.51 5.77 18.34
N CYS A 113 8.71 5.09 17.22
CA CYS A 113 8.80 3.64 17.15
C CYS A 113 10.17 3.09 16.76
N GLU A 114 11.15 3.97 16.52
CA GLU A 114 12.51 3.60 16.10
C GLU A 114 12.51 2.81 14.79
N SER A 115 12.75 1.49 14.83
CA SER A 115 12.78 0.61 13.65
C SER A 115 11.38 0.17 13.22
N GLY A 116 10.49 1.14 13.06
CA GLY A 116 9.09 0.92 12.69
C GLY A 116 8.32 2.21 12.54
N LYS A 117 7.00 2.10 12.61
CA LYS A 117 6.06 3.22 12.48
C LYS A 117 4.98 3.15 13.54
N CYS A 118 4.46 4.32 13.90
CA CYS A 118 3.24 4.39 14.70
C CYS A 118 2.02 4.12 13.82
N VAL A 119 1.11 3.30 14.33
CA VAL A 119 -0.19 3.00 13.73
C VAL A 119 -1.25 2.95 14.83
N LEU A 120 -2.52 3.06 14.45
CA LEU A 120 -3.62 2.81 15.38
C LEU A 120 -3.88 1.31 15.49
N ASP A 121 -4.10 0.81 16.71
CA ASP A 121 -4.38 -0.61 16.92
C ASP A 121 -5.61 -1.06 16.12
N PRO A 122 -5.46 -1.96 15.12
CA PRO A 122 -6.59 -2.36 14.31
C PRO A 122 -7.59 -3.25 15.09
N LYS A 123 -7.22 -3.77 16.26
CA LYS A 123 -8.09 -4.64 17.06
C LYS A 123 -8.99 -3.88 18.03
N GLN A 124 -8.67 -2.61 18.31
CA GLN A 124 -9.41 -1.80 19.29
C GLN A 124 -10.23 -0.71 18.62
N GLU A 125 -11.48 -0.53 19.05
CA GLU A 125 -12.32 0.56 18.53
C GLU A 125 -11.77 1.94 18.94
N ALA A 126 -11.16 2.02 20.14
CA ALA A 126 -10.41 3.18 20.56
C ALA A 126 -9.17 3.38 19.68
N LYS A 127 -8.91 4.63 19.30
CA LYS A 127 -7.73 5.04 18.54
C LYS A 127 -6.48 5.04 19.43
N ILE A 128 -5.96 3.85 19.70
CA ILE A 128 -4.78 3.65 20.55
C ILE A 128 -3.55 3.55 19.66
N PRO A 129 -2.54 4.45 19.82
CA PRO A 129 -1.31 4.36 19.06
C PRO A 129 -0.47 3.17 19.55
N MET A 130 0.11 2.44 18.61
CA MET A 130 1.05 1.36 18.86
C MET A 130 2.15 1.35 17.80
N CYS A 131 3.27 0.71 18.10
CA CYS A 131 4.31 0.48 17.10
C CYS A 131 4.04 -0.77 16.28
N SER A 132 4.25 -0.64 14.98
CA SER A 132 4.51 -1.78 14.11
C SER A 132 5.90 -1.68 13.52
N CYS A 133 6.64 -2.77 13.62
CA CYS A 133 8.06 -2.84 13.36
C CYS A 133 8.36 -3.41 11.99
N PHE A 134 9.54 -3.06 11.46
CA PHE A 134 10.09 -3.76 10.31
C PHE A 134 10.30 -5.24 10.63
N ILE A 135 10.07 -6.10 9.64
CA ILE A 135 10.21 -7.55 9.76
C ILE A 135 11.61 -7.92 10.23
N GLY A 136 11.68 -8.76 11.26
CA GLY A 136 12.92 -9.10 11.98
C GLY A 136 13.04 -8.39 13.34
N ILE A 137 12.15 -7.43 13.62
CA ILE A 137 12.06 -6.70 14.88
C ILE A 137 10.62 -6.77 15.39
N VAL A 138 10.44 -6.81 16.70
CA VAL A 138 9.14 -6.82 17.38
C VAL A 138 9.09 -5.76 18.50
N PRO A 139 7.89 -5.31 18.90
CA PRO A 139 7.73 -4.36 20.00
C PRO A 139 8.31 -4.85 21.33
N SER A 140 9.12 -4.02 21.98
CA SER A 140 9.66 -4.25 23.31
C SER A 140 8.65 -3.92 24.40
N LYS A 141 8.18 -4.94 25.13
CA LYS A 141 7.32 -4.70 26.31
C LYS A 141 8.02 -3.86 27.39
N GLU A 142 9.35 -3.86 27.43
CA GLU A 142 10.16 -3.13 28.41
C GLU A 142 10.36 -1.66 27.98
N ASN A 143 10.42 -1.39 26.69
CA ASN A 143 10.66 -0.05 26.14
C ASN A 143 9.39 0.55 25.53
N ASN A 144 8.29 0.60 26.28
CA ASN A 144 7.05 1.26 25.85
C ASN A 144 6.54 0.79 24.46
N ASN A 145 6.74 -0.50 24.13
CA ASN A 145 6.43 -1.12 22.85
C ASN A 145 7.19 -0.55 21.63
N THR A 146 8.35 0.08 21.81
CA THR A 146 9.20 0.50 20.67
C THR A 146 9.86 -0.68 19.97
N CYS A 147 10.25 -0.50 18.70
CA CYS A 147 10.82 -1.56 17.87
C CYS A 147 12.33 -1.72 18.09
N THR A 148 12.70 -2.34 19.22
CA THR A 148 14.11 -2.50 19.64
C THR A 148 14.54 -3.95 19.86
N ILE A 149 13.64 -4.92 19.77
CA ILE A 149 13.93 -6.32 20.04
C ILE A 149 13.91 -7.11 18.73
N GLU A 150 14.97 -7.87 18.47
CA GLU A 150 14.97 -8.84 17.37
C GLU A 150 13.89 -9.91 17.59
N GLY A 151 13.09 -10.16 16.56
CA GLY A 151 12.00 -11.12 16.65
C GLY A 151 11.45 -11.48 15.29
N GLN A 152 10.90 -12.69 15.19
CA GLN A 152 10.31 -13.18 13.96
C GLN A 152 8.84 -12.77 13.89
N THR A 153 8.41 -12.43 12.68
CA THR A 153 6.99 -12.26 12.32
C THR A 153 6.74 -13.24 11.20
N GLU A 154 5.76 -14.12 11.34
CA GLU A 154 5.37 -15.02 10.25
C GLU A 154 4.62 -14.23 9.17
N CYS A 155 4.92 -14.51 7.90
CA CYS A 155 4.14 -13.93 6.83
C CYS A 155 2.77 -14.60 6.72
N THR A 156 1.73 -13.78 6.72
CA THR A 156 0.31 -14.19 6.66
C THR A 156 -0.41 -13.61 5.44
N LEU A 157 0.31 -12.89 4.56
CA LEU A 157 -0.22 -12.42 3.29
C LEU A 157 -0.69 -13.59 2.40
N LYS A 158 -1.86 -13.43 1.79
CA LYS A 158 -2.41 -14.38 0.82
C LYS A 158 -1.95 -14.03 -0.59
N CYS A 159 -0.80 -14.55 -0.99
CA CYS A 159 -0.28 -14.39 -2.35
C CYS A 159 -0.98 -15.36 -3.30
N THR A 160 -2.14 -14.95 -3.82
CA THR A 160 -3.03 -15.83 -4.59
C THR A 160 -2.71 -15.90 -6.07
N LYS A 161 -1.91 -14.96 -6.61
CA LYS A 161 -1.52 -14.97 -8.02
C LYS A 161 -0.54 -16.12 -8.28
N GLU A 162 -0.60 -16.64 -9.50
CA GLU A 162 0.29 -17.71 -9.91
C GLU A 162 1.76 -17.28 -9.79
N ASN A 163 2.60 -18.17 -9.27
CA ASN A 163 4.03 -17.96 -9.10
C ASN A 163 4.44 -16.79 -8.20
N GLU A 164 3.53 -16.29 -7.36
CA GLU A 164 3.87 -15.40 -6.26
C GLU A 164 4.12 -16.18 -4.96
N THR A 165 4.91 -15.59 -4.07
CA THR A 165 5.13 -16.03 -2.70
C THR A 165 5.38 -14.81 -1.81
N CYS A 166 5.18 -14.96 -0.51
CA CYS A 166 5.50 -13.88 0.40
C CYS A 166 7.01 -13.74 0.57
N LYS A 167 7.55 -12.55 0.28
CA LYS A 167 8.98 -12.25 0.43
C LYS A 167 9.18 -11.03 1.33
N LYS A 168 10.25 -11.08 2.11
CA LYS A 168 10.76 -9.92 2.85
C LYS A 168 11.54 -9.03 1.89
N THR A 169 11.13 -7.78 1.72
CA THR A 169 11.83 -6.78 0.92
C THR A 169 11.87 -5.48 1.70
N SER A 170 13.06 -4.89 1.88
CA SER A 170 13.24 -3.61 2.57
C SER A 170 12.55 -3.53 3.95
N GLY A 171 12.59 -4.62 4.72
CA GLY A 171 12.01 -4.66 6.07
C GLY A 171 10.50 -4.87 6.13
N ILE A 172 9.81 -5.12 5.01
CA ILE A 172 8.37 -5.45 4.98
C ILE A 172 8.14 -6.78 4.27
N TYR A 173 7.02 -7.44 4.55
CA TYR A 173 6.51 -8.53 3.73
C TYR A 173 5.62 -8.00 2.62
N LYS A 174 5.77 -8.55 1.41
CA LYS A 174 4.87 -8.33 0.27
C LYS A 174 4.79 -9.62 -0.55
N CYS A 175 3.73 -9.75 -1.35
CA CYS A 175 3.68 -10.76 -2.40
C CYS A 175 4.61 -10.35 -3.54
N ASP A 176 5.48 -11.27 -3.94
CA ASP A 176 6.46 -11.08 -5.00
C ASP A 176 6.70 -12.41 -5.73
N CYS A 177 7.32 -12.38 -6.90
CA CYS A 177 7.54 -13.56 -7.70
C CYS A 177 8.44 -14.57 -6.99
N LYS A 178 8.11 -15.87 -7.10
CA LYS A 178 8.95 -16.98 -6.67
C LYS A 178 10.31 -16.93 -7.38
N ASP A 179 11.32 -17.57 -6.80
CA ASP A 179 12.65 -17.62 -7.40
C ASP A 179 12.60 -18.26 -8.80
N GLY A 180 13.25 -17.64 -9.78
CA GLY A 180 13.19 -18.03 -11.19
C GLY A 180 12.08 -17.37 -12.02
N TYR A 181 11.22 -16.57 -11.39
CA TYR A 181 10.17 -15.79 -12.04
C TYR A 181 10.44 -14.29 -11.93
N THR A 182 9.96 -13.53 -12.93
CA THR A 182 10.04 -12.07 -12.96
C THR A 182 8.64 -11.50 -13.15
N PHE A 183 8.35 -10.38 -12.49
CA PHE A 183 7.07 -9.70 -12.63
C PHE A 183 6.98 -9.00 -13.98
N ASP A 184 6.04 -9.45 -14.81
CA ASP A 184 5.66 -8.78 -16.04
C ASP A 184 4.54 -7.77 -15.76
N LYS A 185 4.80 -6.50 -16.09
CA LYS A 185 3.85 -5.40 -15.85
C LYS A 185 2.68 -5.40 -16.82
N GLU A 186 2.87 -5.90 -18.05
CA GLU A 186 1.85 -5.93 -19.09
C GLU A 186 0.85 -7.05 -18.80
N GLU A 187 1.33 -8.22 -18.41
CA GLU A 187 0.49 -9.36 -18.00
C GLU A 187 0.03 -9.30 -16.54
N ASN A 188 0.64 -8.42 -15.72
CA ASN A 188 0.41 -8.30 -14.28
C ASN A 188 0.61 -9.64 -13.54
N ALA A 189 1.59 -10.43 -14.00
CA ALA A 189 1.82 -11.82 -13.63
C ALA A 189 3.32 -12.12 -13.46
N CYS A 190 3.63 -13.15 -12.68
CA CYS A 190 4.98 -13.66 -12.52
C CYS A 190 5.26 -14.71 -13.59
N ILE A 191 6.11 -14.37 -14.56
CA ILE A 191 6.47 -15.23 -15.69
C ILE A 191 7.87 -15.79 -15.53
N SER A 192 8.06 -17.06 -15.89
CA SER A 192 9.40 -17.66 -15.95
C SER A 192 10.04 -17.30 -17.29
N PHE A 193 11.28 -16.81 -17.27
CA PHE A 193 12.11 -16.82 -18.46
C PHE A 193 12.54 -18.26 -18.74
N SER A 194 11.71 -19.03 -19.44
CA SER A 194 12.11 -20.35 -19.88
C SER A 194 13.17 -20.21 -20.98
N LEU A 195 14.22 -21.03 -20.90
CA LEU A 195 15.22 -21.18 -21.98
C LEU A 195 14.56 -21.48 -23.34
N PHE A 196 13.33 -22.01 -23.34
CA PHE A 196 12.55 -22.22 -24.56
C PHE A 196 12.26 -20.92 -25.33
N ASN A 197 12.07 -19.78 -24.66
CA ASN A 197 11.87 -18.51 -25.38
C ASN A 197 13.16 -18.03 -26.04
N ILE A 198 14.32 -18.21 -25.39
CA ILE A 198 15.63 -17.90 -25.98
C ILE A 198 15.92 -18.86 -27.13
N LEU A 199 15.64 -20.16 -26.94
CA LEU A 199 15.84 -21.18 -27.98
C LEU A 199 14.94 -20.89 -29.17
N ASN A 200 13.66 -20.58 -28.95
CA ASN A 200 12.72 -20.20 -30.03
C ASN A 200 13.17 -18.92 -30.75
N LEU A 201 13.62 -17.89 -30.04
CA LEU A 201 14.18 -16.69 -30.69
C LEU A 201 15.43 -17.02 -31.52
N SER A 202 16.31 -17.87 -31.01
CA SER A 202 17.51 -18.29 -31.73
C SER A 202 17.17 -19.12 -32.97
N ILE A 203 16.18 -20.00 -32.89
CA ILE A 203 15.69 -20.81 -34.01
C ILE A 203 15.02 -19.92 -35.05
N ILE A 204 14.18 -18.96 -34.64
CA ILE A 204 13.53 -18.00 -35.53
C ILE A 204 14.59 -17.14 -36.25
N PHE A 205 15.62 -16.70 -35.54
CA PHE A 205 16.73 -15.94 -36.13
C PHE A 205 17.48 -16.78 -37.17
N ILE A 206 17.79 -18.04 -36.87
CA ILE A 206 18.45 -18.96 -37.82
C ILE A 206 17.59 -19.21 -39.06
N ILE A 207 16.29 -19.49 -38.90
CA ILE A 207 15.36 -19.68 -40.03
C ILE A 207 15.28 -18.42 -40.89
N SER A 208 15.27 -17.25 -40.27
CA SER A 208 15.22 -15.97 -40.98
C SER A 208 16.49 -15.74 -41.80
N LEU A 209 17.67 -16.02 -41.24
CA LEU A 209 18.95 -15.95 -41.96
C LEU A 209 19.01 -16.93 -43.15
N ILE A 210 18.51 -18.16 -42.96
CA ILE A 210 18.41 -19.14 -44.06
C ILE A 210 17.51 -18.61 -45.17
N TYR A 211 16.36 -18.02 -44.83
CA TYR A 211 15.44 -17.44 -45.79
C TYR A 211 16.06 -16.27 -46.57
N PHE A 212 16.81 -15.39 -45.89
CA PHE A 212 17.57 -14.31 -46.52
C PHE A 212 18.71 -14.80 -47.44
N TYR A 213 19.19 -16.03 -47.27
CA TYR A 213 20.24 -16.61 -48.10
C TYR A 213 19.69 -17.35 -49.33
N ILE A 214 18.40 -17.74 -49.30
CA ILE A 214 17.73 -18.46 -50.38
C ILE A 214 17.06 -17.50 -51.39
N ILE A 215 16.73 -16.28 -50.96
CA ILE A 215 16.25 -15.18 -51.84
C ILE A 215 17.45 -14.41 -52.40
#